data_AF-A0A7X9HW36-F1
#
_entry.id   AF-A0A7X9HW36-F1
#
_cell.length_a   1.000
_cell.length_b   1.000
_cell.length_c   1.000
_cell.angle_alpha   90.00
_cell.angle_beta   90.00
_cell.angle_gamma   90.00
#
_symmetry.space_group_name_H-M   'P 1'
#
loop_
_entity.id
_entity.type
_entity.pdbx_description
1 polymer ?
#
loop_
_entity_poly.entity_id
_entity_poly.type
_entity_poly.pdbx_seq_one_letter_code
_entity_poly.pdbx_strand_id
1 'polypeptide(L)'
;MDFTRLNFGWWAYWALRTQPDMFEYGTSRAAAWDCPITLMENMEAFKSHPRTDDIFEVLRRWEDVRAKKWLTKEQKLALQNLEQEHILLINENGDHELVPYDRITGAAGECKDILAFIFERKDERYVVYWHTTGNGSLELPLDAKDVTLQKDLGCEPTPFSVGKSTITIPVGGRCYLRSSLSKEELIKAFENAKLCSM
;
A
#
# COMPACT_ATOMS: atom_id res chain seq x y z
N MET A 1 17.28 -23.49 6.10
CA MET A 1 16.22 -24.25 5.41
C MET A 1 16.30 -23.89 3.94
N ASP A 2 16.37 -24.87 3.04
CA ASP A 2 16.43 -24.63 1.60
C ASP A 2 14.99 -24.54 1.06
N PHE A 3 14.47 -23.32 0.90
CA PHE A 3 13.14 -23.07 0.37
C PHE A 3 13.23 -23.17 -1.16
N THR A 4 12.73 -24.26 -1.75
CA THR A 4 12.79 -24.44 -3.20
C THR A 4 11.73 -23.60 -3.90
N ARG A 5 11.96 -23.28 -5.19
CA ARG A 5 11.05 -22.49 -6.05
C ARG A 5 9.62 -23.02 -6.13
N LEU A 6 9.38 -24.28 -5.76
CA LEU A 6 8.08 -24.96 -5.78
C LEU A 6 7.27 -24.78 -4.48
N ASN A 7 7.88 -24.23 -3.42
CA ASN A 7 7.32 -24.29 -2.07
C ASN A 7 6.41 -23.13 -1.67
N PHE A 8 6.21 -22.12 -2.53
CA PHE A 8 5.43 -20.93 -2.15
C PHE A 8 3.91 -21.17 -2.17
N GLY A 9 3.46 -22.25 -2.82
CA GLY A 9 2.09 -22.76 -2.73
C GLY A 9 1.07 -21.98 -3.55
N TRP A 10 -0.21 -22.31 -3.34
CA TRP A 10 -1.35 -21.75 -4.04
C TRP A 10 -1.98 -20.63 -3.21
N TRP A 11 -2.18 -19.48 -3.85
CA TRP A 11 -2.80 -18.33 -3.24
C TRP A 11 -4.28 -18.32 -3.59
N ALA A 12 -5.14 -18.33 -2.56
CA ALA A 12 -6.58 -18.21 -2.74
C ALA A 12 -7.00 -16.74 -2.61
N TYR A 13 -8.00 -16.35 -3.39
CA TYR A 13 -8.56 -15.00 -3.36
C TYR A 13 -9.87 -15.03 -2.57
N TRP A 14 -9.82 -14.60 -1.32
CA TRP A 14 -10.90 -14.75 -0.35
C TRP A 14 -11.94 -13.62 -0.43
N ALA A 15 -12.67 -13.54 -1.55
CA ALA A 15 -13.75 -12.57 -1.77
C ALA A 15 -13.35 -11.13 -1.34
N LEU A 16 -14.29 -10.33 -0.82
CA LEU A 16 -14.10 -8.92 -0.42
C LEU A 16 -13.05 -8.66 0.67
N ARG A 17 -12.52 -9.71 1.31
CA ARG A 17 -11.51 -9.56 2.39
C ARG A 17 -10.10 -9.49 1.86
N THR A 18 -9.88 -9.84 0.60
CA THR A 18 -8.56 -9.82 0.00
C THR A 18 -8.14 -8.39 -0.25
N GLN A 19 -6.98 -7.98 0.25
CA GLN A 19 -6.52 -6.60 0.17
C GLN A 19 -5.12 -6.53 -0.47
N PRO A 20 -4.75 -5.39 -1.08
CA PRO A 20 -3.46 -5.23 -1.74
C PRO A 20 -2.24 -5.50 -0.83
N ASP A 21 -2.32 -5.14 0.45
CA ASP A 21 -1.25 -5.39 1.44
C ASP A 21 -0.96 -6.87 1.66
N MET A 22 -1.99 -7.72 1.63
CA MET A 22 -1.81 -9.17 1.78
C MET A 22 -0.99 -9.76 0.63
N PHE A 23 -1.24 -9.27 -0.59
CA PHE A 23 -0.43 -9.64 -1.75
C PHE A 23 0.94 -9.01 -1.68
N GLU A 24 1.06 -7.74 -1.34
CA GLU A 24 2.35 -7.04 -1.19
C GLU A 24 3.26 -7.82 -0.23
N TYR A 25 2.73 -8.23 0.92
CA TYR A 25 3.44 -9.04 1.90
C TYR A 25 3.95 -10.34 1.28
N GLY A 26 3.08 -11.20 0.74
CA GLY A 26 3.57 -12.50 0.32
C GLY A 26 4.23 -12.56 -1.05
N THR A 27 3.92 -11.67 -1.99
CA THR A 27 4.73 -11.55 -3.21
C THR A 27 6.13 -11.05 -2.90
N SER A 28 6.28 -10.16 -1.89
CA SER A 28 7.61 -9.76 -1.41
C SER A 28 8.40 -10.95 -0.85
N ARG A 29 7.73 -11.81 -0.08
CA ARG A 29 8.33 -13.04 0.43
C ARG A 29 8.69 -13.97 -0.72
N ALA A 30 7.79 -14.23 -1.67
CA ALA A 30 8.07 -15.09 -2.82
C ALA A 30 9.31 -14.61 -3.60
N ALA A 31 9.40 -13.31 -3.85
CA ALA A 31 10.51 -12.69 -4.57
C ALA A 31 11.85 -12.81 -3.82
N ALA A 32 11.83 -12.85 -2.48
CA ALA A 32 13.02 -13.06 -1.66
C ALA A 32 13.73 -14.41 -1.93
N TRP A 33 12.98 -15.42 -2.40
CA TRP A 33 13.48 -16.75 -2.78
C TRP A 33 13.38 -17.04 -4.28
N ASP A 34 13.20 -16.01 -5.12
CA ASP A 34 12.99 -16.16 -6.56
C ASP A 34 11.86 -17.16 -6.92
N CYS A 35 10.83 -17.22 -6.08
CA CYS A 35 9.67 -18.08 -6.28
C CYS A 35 8.62 -17.34 -7.11
N PRO A 36 8.04 -17.98 -8.15
CA PRO A 36 6.82 -17.46 -8.75
C PRO A 36 5.66 -17.63 -7.77
N ILE A 37 4.64 -16.78 -7.90
CA ILE A 37 3.36 -17.00 -7.24
C ILE A 37 2.36 -17.62 -8.22
N THR A 38 1.43 -18.41 -7.71
CA THR A 38 0.30 -18.94 -8.49
C THR A 38 -1.01 -18.57 -7.81
N LEU A 39 -1.88 -17.91 -8.55
CA LEU A 39 -3.19 -17.44 -8.11
C LEU A 39 -4.27 -18.20 -8.88
N MET A 40 -5.25 -18.76 -8.17
CA MET A 40 -6.41 -19.42 -8.76
C MET A 40 -7.67 -18.77 -8.22
N GLU A 41 -8.52 -18.25 -9.10
CA GLU A 41 -9.81 -17.66 -8.73
C GLU A 41 -10.78 -17.60 -9.92
N ASN A 42 -12.08 -17.38 -9.65
CA ASN A 42 -13.08 -17.08 -10.66
C ASN A 42 -12.92 -15.65 -11.22
N MET A 43 -12.94 -15.51 -12.55
CA MET A 43 -12.88 -14.24 -13.26
C MET A 43 -13.99 -13.23 -12.85
N GLU A 44 -15.20 -13.70 -12.53
CA GLU A 44 -16.27 -12.83 -12.03
C GLU A 44 -15.97 -12.27 -10.64
N ALA A 45 -15.34 -13.07 -9.77
CA ALA A 45 -14.91 -12.62 -8.45
C ALA A 45 -13.84 -11.52 -8.56
N PHE A 46 -12.89 -11.65 -9.49
CA PHE A 46 -11.96 -10.55 -9.79
C PHE A 46 -12.70 -9.31 -10.29
N LYS A 47 -13.56 -9.43 -11.29
CA LYS A 47 -14.21 -8.25 -11.89
C LYS A 47 -15.11 -7.49 -10.90
N SER A 48 -15.71 -8.20 -9.95
CA SER A 48 -16.61 -7.61 -8.95
C SER A 48 -15.89 -7.11 -7.70
N HIS A 49 -14.65 -7.53 -7.47
CA HIS A 49 -13.93 -7.12 -6.27
C HIS A 49 -13.45 -5.67 -6.38
N PRO A 50 -13.78 -4.80 -5.40
CA PRO A 50 -13.53 -3.37 -5.51
C PRO A 50 -12.04 -3.04 -5.62
N ARG A 51 -11.14 -3.91 -5.15
CA ARG A 51 -9.68 -3.71 -5.12
C ARG A 51 -8.88 -4.53 -6.13
N THR A 52 -9.54 -5.06 -7.16
CA THR A 52 -8.84 -5.86 -8.17
C THR A 52 -7.73 -5.12 -8.87
N ASP A 53 -7.96 -3.87 -9.27
CA ASP A 53 -6.93 -3.08 -9.96
C ASP A 53 -5.69 -2.87 -9.09
N ASP A 54 -5.88 -2.54 -7.81
CA ASP A 54 -4.76 -2.38 -6.88
C ASP A 54 -4.01 -3.70 -6.64
N ILE A 55 -4.73 -4.80 -6.45
CA ILE A 55 -4.14 -6.12 -6.26
C ILE A 55 -3.33 -6.53 -7.50
N PHE A 56 -3.90 -6.35 -8.70
CA PHE A 56 -3.23 -6.70 -9.94
C PHE A 56 -2.01 -5.82 -10.20
N GLU A 57 -2.05 -4.55 -9.79
CA GLU A 57 -0.89 -3.69 -9.87
C GLU A 57 0.24 -4.16 -8.93
N VAL A 58 -0.08 -4.61 -7.72
CA VAL A 58 0.90 -5.23 -6.81
C VAL A 58 1.52 -6.49 -7.44
N LEU A 59 0.67 -7.40 -7.93
CA LEU A 59 1.12 -8.62 -8.61
C LEU A 59 2.03 -8.31 -9.80
N ARG A 60 1.64 -7.34 -10.63
CA ARG A 60 2.40 -6.92 -11.82
C ARG A 60 3.78 -6.41 -11.44
N ARG A 61 3.90 -5.53 -10.44
CA ARG A 61 5.19 -4.99 -9.98
C ARG A 61 6.11 -6.09 -9.47
N TRP A 62 5.60 -6.97 -8.61
CA TRP A 62 6.39 -8.05 -8.03
C TRP A 62 6.83 -9.11 -9.05
N GLU A 63 5.98 -9.44 -10.01
CA GLU A 63 6.36 -10.33 -11.11
C GLU A 63 7.39 -9.68 -12.05
N ASP A 64 7.30 -8.36 -12.28
CA ASP A 64 8.28 -7.65 -13.10
C ASP A 64 9.68 -7.61 -12.46
N VAL A 65 9.78 -7.30 -11.16
CA VAL A 65 11.09 -7.33 -10.46
C VAL A 65 11.68 -8.74 -10.39
N ARG A 66 10.83 -9.77 -10.25
CA ARG A 66 11.27 -11.18 -10.29
C ARG A 66 11.80 -11.53 -11.69
N ALA A 67 11.04 -11.24 -12.73
CA ALA A 67 11.41 -11.54 -14.12
C ALA A 67 12.72 -10.84 -14.53
N LYS A 68 12.90 -9.59 -14.09
CA LYS A 68 14.10 -8.77 -14.34
C LYS A 68 15.29 -9.10 -13.44
N LYS A 69 15.13 -9.96 -12.43
CA LYS A 69 16.12 -10.21 -11.36
C LYS A 69 16.61 -8.90 -10.73
N TRP A 70 15.68 -7.98 -10.50
CA TRP A 70 15.96 -6.61 -10.10
C TRP A 70 16.47 -6.52 -8.65
N LEU A 71 15.99 -7.42 -7.77
CA LEU A 71 16.37 -7.42 -6.35
C LEU A 71 17.83 -7.80 -6.13
N THR A 72 18.54 -6.95 -5.38
CA THR A 72 19.88 -7.24 -4.84
C THR A 72 19.84 -8.35 -3.78
N LYS A 73 21.02 -8.89 -3.44
CA LYS A 73 21.13 -9.89 -2.38
C LYS A 73 20.69 -9.33 -1.02
N GLU A 74 21.04 -8.09 -0.75
CA GLU A 74 20.73 -7.36 0.48
C GLU A 74 19.23 -7.13 0.60
N GLN A 75 18.56 -6.70 -0.47
CA GLN A 75 17.10 -6.56 -0.50
C GLN A 75 16.40 -7.90 -0.31
N LYS A 76 16.88 -8.98 -0.95
CA LYS A 76 16.32 -10.32 -0.73
C LYS A 76 16.42 -10.73 0.74
N LEU A 77 17.56 -10.50 1.39
CA LEU A 77 17.72 -10.78 2.82
C LEU A 77 16.78 -9.93 3.69
N ALA A 78 16.59 -8.65 3.36
CA ALA A 78 15.62 -7.79 4.04
C ALA A 78 14.18 -8.33 3.90
N LEU A 79 13.81 -8.79 2.72
CA LEU A 79 12.52 -9.44 2.45
C LEU A 79 12.38 -10.84 3.08
N GLN A 80 13.42 -11.41 3.68
CA GLN A 80 13.30 -12.63 4.48
C GLN A 80 12.94 -12.33 5.94
N ASN A 81 13.11 -11.08 6.41
CA ASN A 81 12.75 -10.68 7.76
C ASN A 81 11.22 -10.54 7.91
N LEU A 82 10.60 -11.47 8.65
CA LEU A 82 9.15 -11.49 8.84
C LEU A 82 8.61 -10.34 9.72
N GLU A 83 9.47 -9.63 10.43
CA GLU A 83 9.08 -8.51 11.29
C GLU A 83 8.93 -7.18 10.52
N GLN A 84 9.54 -7.07 9.33
CA GLN A 84 9.49 -5.86 8.51
C GLN A 84 8.80 -6.13 7.18
N GLU A 85 7.65 -5.50 6.98
CA GLU A 85 7.00 -5.45 5.68
C GLU A 85 7.64 -4.35 4.80
N HIS A 86 7.50 -4.51 3.49
CA HIS A 86 8.05 -3.57 2.50
C HIS A 86 7.01 -3.33 1.40
N ILE A 87 7.04 -2.14 0.81
CA ILE A 87 6.25 -1.79 -0.36
C ILE A 87 7.14 -1.60 -1.59
N LEU A 88 6.71 -2.17 -2.71
CA LEU A 88 7.33 -1.98 -4.01
C LEU A 88 6.63 -0.84 -4.77
N LEU A 89 7.36 0.27 -4.87
CA LEU A 89 6.93 1.50 -5.51
C LEU A 89 7.40 1.55 -6.97
N ILE A 90 6.70 2.34 -7.77
CA ILE A 90 7.20 2.91 -9.01
C ILE A 90 7.47 4.38 -8.72
N ASN A 91 8.72 4.82 -8.86
CA ASN A 91 9.11 6.20 -8.56
C ASN A 91 8.74 7.15 -9.71
N GLU A 92 9.08 8.42 -9.56
CA GLU A 92 8.73 9.49 -10.51
C GLU A 92 9.38 9.31 -11.90
N ASN A 93 10.43 8.50 -12.00
CA ASN A 93 11.10 8.18 -13.26
C ASN A 93 10.55 6.90 -13.92
N GLY A 94 9.60 6.21 -13.28
CA GLY A 94 9.09 4.92 -13.73
C GLY A 94 9.93 3.71 -13.29
N ASP A 95 10.93 3.90 -12.43
CA ASP A 95 11.77 2.82 -11.92
C ASP A 95 11.19 2.20 -10.65
N HIS A 96 11.54 0.95 -10.38
CA HIS A 96 11.18 0.28 -9.13
C HIS A 96 11.96 0.87 -7.95
N GLU A 97 11.29 0.97 -6.81
CA GLU A 97 11.89 1.39 -5.54
C GLU A 97 11.30 0.54 -4.41
N LEU A 98 12.16 -0.08 -3.60
CA LEU A 98 11.74 -0.92 -2.47
C LEU A 98 11.99 -0.17 -1.17
N VAL A 99 10.95 0.06 -0.37
CA VAL A 99 11.06 0.76 0.92
C VAL A 99 10.39 -0.05 2.03
N PRO A 100 10.94 -0.06 3.26
CA PRO A 100 10.23 -0.56 4.41
C PRO A 100 9.04 0.36 4.70
N TYR A 101 7.94 -0.22 5.18
CA TYR A 101 6.76 0.53 5.59
C TYR A 101 6.12 -0.15 6.81
N ASP A 102 5.42 0.66 7.61
CA ASP A 102 4.78 0.18 8.83
C ASP A 102 3.29 0.48 8.79
N ARG A 103 2.47 -0.48 9.19
CA ARG A 103 1.04 -0.26 9.33
C ARG A 103 0.76 0.75 10.44
N ILE A 104 -0.09 1.73 10.16
CA ILE A 104 -0.64 2.63 11.19
C ILE A 104 -1.77 1.88 11.91
N THR A 105 -1.44 1.26 13.04
CA THR A 105 -2.43 0.60 13.90
C THR A 105 -3.36 1.64 14.50
N GLY A 106 -4.68 1.49 14.34
CA GLY A 106 -5.65 2.44 14.88
C GLY A 106 -6.11 3.52 13.90
N ALA A 107 -5.69 3.45 12.63
CA ALA A 107 -6.18 4.36 11.59
C ALA A 107 -7.72 4.49 11.62
N ALA A 108 -8.20 5.73 11.49
CA ALA A 108 -9.60 6.11 11.55
C ALA A 108 -10.34 5.59 12.79
N GLY A 109 -9.71 5.66 13.97
CA GLY A 109 -10.29 5.16 15.22
C GLY A 109 -10.50 3.65 15.24
N GLU A 110 -9.49 2.88 14.81
CA GLU A 110 -9.54 1.42 14.65
C GLU A 110 -10.58 0.92 13.62
N CYS A 111 -11.00 1.78 12.69
CA CYS A 111 -11.91 1.37 11.62
C CYS A 111 -11.24 0.33 10.72
N LYS A 112 -11.81 -0.88 10.68
CA LYS A 112 -11.29 -1.98 9.85
C LYS A 112 -11.41 -1.74 8.35
N ASP A 113 -12.20 -0.75 7.96
CA ASP A 113 -12.41 -0.42 6.56
C ASP A 113 -11.35 0.53 6.01
N ILE A 114 -10.47 1.08 6.85
CA ILE A 114 -9.32 1.88 6.45
C ILE A 114 -8.02 1.14 6.71
N LEU A 115 -7.22 0.99 5.66
CA LEU A 115 -5.85 0.52 5.74
C LEU A 115 -4.93 1.69 5.42
N ALA A 116 -3.91 1.89 6.26
CA ALA A 116 -2.92 2.95 6.12
C ALA A 116 -1.55 2.46 6.57
N PHE A 117 -0.52 2.79 5.80
CA PHE A 117 0.86 2.40 6.05
C PHE A 117 1.77 3.60 5.83
N ILE A 118 2.73 3.79 6.72
CA ILE A 118 3.66 4.92 6.70
C ILE A 118 5.06 4.45 6.27
N PHE A 119 5.71 5.26 5.44
CA PHE A 119 7.10 5.05 5.02
C PHE A 119 7.81 6.38 4.78
N GLU A 120 9.13 6.33 4.68
CA GLU A 120 9.97 7.49 4.42
C GLU A 120 10.76 7.27 3.14
N ARG A 121 10.84 8.30 2.29
CA ARG A 121 11.77 8.34 1.15
C ARG A 121 12.18 9.78 0.86
N LYS A 122 13.42 9.99 0.43
CA LYS A 122 13.95 11.31 0.03
C LYS A 122 13.67 12.41 1.08
N ASP A 123 13.84 12.07 2.36
CA ASP A 123 13.58 12.94 3.53
C ASP A 123 12.12 13.40 3.71
N GLU A 124 11.17 12.86 2.94
CA GLU A 124 9.73 13.08 3.07
C GLU A 124 9.02 11.84 3.64
N ARG A 125 7.89 12.07 4.31
CA ARG A 125 7.02 11.01 4.83
C ARG A 125 5.85 10.79 3.89
N TYR A 126 5.47 9.53 3.77
CA TYR A 126 4.33 9.13 2.96
C TYR A 126 3.43 8.22 3.76
N VAL A 127 2.12 8.41 3.60
CA VAL A 127 1.11 7.45 4.02
C VAL A 127 0.41 6.93 2.78
N VAL A 128 0.55 5.63 2.50
CA VAL A 128 -0.26 4.93 1.51
C VAL A 128 -1.50 4.38 2.20
N TYR A 129 -2.67 4.63 1.65
CA TYR A 129 -3.93 4.28 2.30
C TYR A 129 -5.05 3.99 1.30
N TRP A 130 -6.07 3.26 1.75
CA TRP A 130 -7.28 2.96 0.98
C TRP A 130 -8.43 2.48 1.88
N HIS A 131 -9.64 2.51 1.33
CA HIS A 131 -10.83 1.85 1.87
C HIS A 131 -10.92 0.41 1.39
N THR A 132 -11.24 -0.55 2.26
CA THR A 132 -11.27 -1.99 1.94
C THR A 132 -12.30 -2.34 0.87
N THR A 133 -13.42 -1.62 0.84
CA THR A 133 -14.51 -1.82 -0.13
C THR A 133 -14.60 -0.73 -1.22
N GLY A 134 -13.70 0.25 -1.20
CA GLY A 134 -13.53 1.21 -2.29
C GLY A 134 -14.47 2.42 -2.33
N ASN A 135 -15.06 2.85 -1.21
CA ASN A 135 -15.86 4.08 -1.18
C ASN A 135 -15.64 4.91 0.10
N GLY A 136 -15.94 6.20 0.03
CA GLY A 136 -15.92 7.13 1.18
C GLY A 136 -14.83 8.17 1.12
N SER A 137 -14.77 8.98 2.19
CA SER A 137 -13.74 10.00 2.40
C SER A 137 -13.26 9.96 3.84
N LEU A 138 -12.05 10.46 4.07
CA LEU A 138 -11.42 10.50 5.39
C LEU A 138 -11.13 11.94 5.76
N GLU A 139 -11.71 12.40 6.87
CA GLU A 139 -11.39 13.69 7.47
C GLU A 139 -10.17 13.52 8.39
N LEU A 140 -9.11 14.31 8.17
CA LEU A 140 -7.91 14.31 9.00
C LEU A 140 -7.66 15.69 9.62
N PRO A 141 -7.15 15.73 10.86
CA PRO A 141 -6.74 16.97 11.53
C PRO A 141 -5.36 17.44 11.02
N LEU A 142 -5.28 17.78 9.74
CA LEU A 142 -4.07 18.30 9.08
C LEU A 142 -4.38 19.62 8.37
N ASP A 143 -3.36 20.46 8.20
CA ASP A 143 -3.43 21.67 7.36
C ASP A 143 -3.15 21.28 5.90
N ALA A 144 -3.93 21.85 4.98
CA ALA A 144 -3.80 21.60 3.54
C ALA A 144 -2.42 21.96 2.98
N LYS A 145 -1.73 22.93 3.60
CA LYS A 145 -0.38 23.36 3.15
C LYS A 145 0.70 22.34 3.47
N ASP A 146 0.47 21.46 4.43
CA ASP A 146 1.46 20.51 4.95
C ASP A 146 1.42 19.18 4.21
N VAL A 147 0.48 19.01 3.27
CA VAL A 147 0.26 17.74 2.57
C VAL A 147 0.10 17.89 1.06
N THR A 148 0.45 16.85 0.33
CA THR A 148 0.09 16.67 -1.08
C THR A 148 -0.49 15.28 -1.25
N LEU A 149 -1.59 15.15 -1.99
CA LEU A 149 -2.18 13.86 -2.31
C LEU A 149 -1.85 13.45 -3.74
N GLN A 150 -1.51 12.18 -3.97
CA GLN A 150 -1.24 11.64 -5.30
C GLN A 150 -1.83 10.23 -5.43
N LYS A 151 -2.32 9.85 -6.61
CA LYS A 151 -2.74 8.46 -6.89
C LYS A 151 -1.54 7.52 -7.00
N ASP A 152 -0.54 7.96 -7.75
CA ASP A 152 0.75 7.30 -7.92
C ASP A 152 1.87 8.35 -7.78
N LEU A 153 3.08 7.89 -7.48
CA LEU A 153 4.22 8.78 -7.27
C LEU A 153 4.58 9.49 -8.57
N GLY A 154 4.79 10.81 -8.48
CA GLY A 154 5.13 11.64 -9.65
C GLY A 154 3.93 12.03 -10.52
N CYS A 155 2.72 11.55 -10.22
CA CYS A 155 1.51 12.03 -10.88
C CYS A 155 1.07 13.41 -10.33
N GLU A 156 0.21 14.06 -11.10
CA GLU A 156 -0.43 15.32 -10.70
C GLU A 156 -1.13 15.19 -9.34
N PRO A 157 -1.08 16.23 -8.49
CA PRO A 157 -1.77 16.24 -7.22
C PRO A 157 -3.28 15.95 -7.38
N THR A 158 -3.78 15.03 -6.55
CA THR A 158 -5.20 14.73 -6.47
C THR A 158 -5.88 15.77 -5.56
N PRO A 159 -6.99 16.39 -5.99
CA PRO A 159 -7.67 17.38 -5.19
C PRO A 159 -8.32 16.76 -3.94
N PHE A 160 -8.42 17.56 -2.89
CA PHE A 160 -9.11 17.23 -1.64
C PHE A 160 -9.82 18.48 -1.11
N SER A 161 -10.77 18.30 -0.18
CA SER A 161 -11.49 19.42 0.41
C SER A 161 -10.79 19.96 1.66
N VAL A 162 -10.86 21.28 1.86
CA VAL A 162 -10.23 21.97 2.99
C VAL A 162 -11.32 22.47 3.94
N GLY A 163 -11.25 22.02 5.20
CA GLY A 163 -12.08 22.51 6.30
C GLY A 163 -11.37 23.59 7.12
N LYS A 164 -11.96 23.97 8.26
CA LYS A 164 -11.41 25.04 9.12
C LYS A 164 -10.06 24.66 9.78
N SER A 165 -9.86 23.37 10.06
CA SER A 165 -8.64 22.81 10.69
C SER A 165 -8.46 21.34 10.33
N THR A 166 -9.03 20.94 9.20
CA THR A 166 -9.05 19.57 8.72
C THR A 166 -8.94 19.56 7.20
N ILE A 167 -8.52 18.43 6.66
CA ILE A 167 -8.64 18.10 5.24
C ILE A 167 -9.57 16.90 5.10
N THR A 168 -10.26 16.78 3.96
CA THR A 168 -11.05 15.60 3.61
C THR A 168 -10.52 14.99 2.33
N ILE A 169 -9.91 13.80 2.44
CA ILE A 169 -9.26 13.09 1.33
C ILE A 169 -10.10 11.90 0.87
N PRO A 170 -10.12 11.56 -0.43
CA PRO A 170 -10.79 10.35 -0.92
C PRO A 170 -10.06 9.10 -0.45
N VAL A 171 -10.81 8.04 -0.13
CA VAL A 171 -10.26 6.71 0.25
C VAL A 171 -10.67 5.59 -0.69
N GLY A 172 -11.50 5.85 -1.71
CA GLY A 172 -12.01 4.79 -2.57
C GLY A 172 -10.95 4.03 -3.38
N GLY A 173 -9.84 4.69 -3.70
CA GLY A 173 -8.66 4.10 -4.36
C GLY A 173 -7.44 4.07 -3.43
N ARG A 174 -6.40 3.30 -3.78
CA ARG A 174 -5.09 3.47 -3.15
C ARG A 174 -4.54 4.85 -3.50
N CYS A 175 -4.17 5.61 -2.47
CA CYS A 175 -3.59 6.94 -2.63
C CYS A 175 -2.39 7.12 -1.70
N TYR A 176 -1.54 8.08 -2.04
CA TYR A 176 -0.37 8.48 -1.28
C TYR A 176 -0.54 9.91 -0.77
N LEU A 177 -0.58 10.08 0.55
CA LEU A 177 -0.42 11.38 1.19
C LEU A 177 1.07 11.60 1.45
N ARG A 178 1.63 12.68 0.91
CA ARG A 178 3.01 13.12 1.13
C ARG A 178 3.05 14.30 2.07
N SER A 179 4.01 14.33 2.99
CA SER A 179 4.21 15.43 3.92
C SER A 179 5.65 15.54 4.42
N SER A 180 6.03 16.74 4.87
CA SER A 180 7.26 17.00 5.62
C SER A 180 7.07 16.91 7.14
N LEU A 181 5.84 16.70 7.62
CA LEU A 181 5.53 16.46 9.03
C LEU A 181 6.25 15.20 9.54
N SER A 182 6.46 15.14 10.86
CA SER A 182 7.06 13.97 11.49
C SER A 182 6.19 12.72 11.32
N LYS A 183 6.83 11.55 11.45
CA LYS A 183 6.15 10.25 11.42
C LYS A 183 5.05 10.20 12.49
N GLU A 184 5.35 10.70 13.69
CA GLU A 184 4.44 10.72 14.84
C GLU A 184 3.22 11.62 14.61
N GLU A 185 3.40 12.78 13.96
CA GLU A 185 2.29 13.67 13.61
C GLU A 185 1.34 13.03 12.60
N LEU A 186 1.88 12.39 11.56
CA LEU A 186 1.06 11.71 10.56
C LEU A 186 0.34 10.49 11.12
N ILE A 187 1.02 9.68 11.94
CA ILE A 187 0.39 8.55 12.66
C ILE A 187 -0.79 9.05 13.48
N LYS A 188 -0.57 10.07 14.33
CA LYS A 188 -1.65 10.65 15.15
C LYS A 188 -2.78 11.22 14.31
N ALA A 189 -2.48 11.87 13.19
CA ALA A 189 -3.50 12.40 12.30
C ALA A 189 -4.37 11.29 11.71
N PHE A 190 -3.76 10.18 11.27
CA PHE A 190 -4.49 9.03 10.74
C PHE A 190 -5.25 8.27 11.83
N GLU A 191 -4.70 8.13 13.05
CA GLU A 191 -5.40 7.53 14.19
C GLU A 191 -6.66 8.33 14.57
N ASN A 192 -6.57 9.66 14.56
CA ASN A 192 -7.68 10.57 14.89
C ASN A 192 -8.57 10.92 13.68
N ALA A 193 -8.33 10.28 12.53
CA ALA A 193 -9.11 10.53 11.34
C ALA A 193 -10.55 9.99 11.49
N LYS A 194 -11.49 10.55 10.73
CA LYS A 194 -12.89 10.14 10.75
C LYS A 194 -13.33 9.69 9.38
N LEU A 195 -13.80 8.45 9.28
CA LEU A 195 -14.42 7.94 8.07
C LEU A 195 -15.77 8.63 7.88
N CYS A 196 -15.91 9.34 6.77
CA CYS A 196 -17.15 9.97 6.35
C CYS A 196 -17.77 9.10 5.25
N SER A 197 -18.86 8.42 5.59
CA SER A 197 -19.70 7.72 4.61
C SER A 197 -20.27 8.72 3.61
N MET A 198 -20.30 8.36 2.33
CA MET A 198 -21.15 9.05 1.34
C MET A 198 -22.58 8.53 1.40
#